data_AF-A0A934H2G2-F1
#
_entry.id   AF-A0A934H2G2-F1
#
_cell.length_a   1.000
_cell.length_b   1.000
_cell.length_c   1.000
_cell.angle_alpha   90.00
_cell.angle_beta   90.00
_cell.angle_gamma   90.00
#
_symmetry.space_group_name_H-M   'P 1'
#
loop_
_entity.id
_entity.type
_entity.pdbx_description
1 polymer ?
#
loop_
_entity_poly.entity_id
_entity_poly.type
_entity_poly.pdbx_seq_one_letter_code
_entity_poly.pdbx_strand_id
1 'polypeptide(L)'
;MKPAARSFLLIGSVWMTIVCGCAVLTMVWPGILTRWERAPAPPEALTRLDLGTAGEILASASNGTRYEFRYGTYQSPSDWVQADQPSGSPAIGVGCTPDGGKYLVLPPPGKATSRVRENCINMESAYHLEVVLLENGKVWTWEHERYAYAELFNLCFLLIAFVLGIPFFVMWLVLKVKQKKRNK
;
A
#
# COMPACT_ATOMS: atom_id res chain seq x y z
N MET A 1 6.82 -16.69 40.95
CA MET A 1 5.77 -16.06 40.12
C MET A 1 4.79 -17.15 39.77
N LYS A 2 3.48 -16.97 40.01
CA LYS A 2 2.48 -18.01 39.73
C LYS A 2 2.46 -18.32 38.22
N PRO A 3 2.24 -19.57 37.80
CA PRO A 3 2.25 -19.96 36.38
C PRO A 3 1.31 -19.11 35.51
N ALA A 4 0.13 -18.75 36.03
CA ALA A 4 -0.81 -17.85 35.35
C ALA A 4 -0.21 -16.46 35.01
N ALA A 5 0.58 -15.88 35.91
CA ALA A 5 1.22 -14.58 35.67
C ALA A 5 2.37 -14.67 34.65
N ARG A 6 3.02 -15.84 34.50
CA ARG A 6 4.01 -16.08 33.44
C ARG A 6 3.33 -16.15 32.08
N SER A 7 2.24 -16.91 31.97
CA SER A 7 1.49 -17.05 30.72
C SER A 7 0.93 -15.72 30.24
N PHE A 8 0.40 -14.90 31.15
CA PHE A 8 -0.18 -13.60 30.79
C PHE A 8 0.86 -12.61 30.22
N LEU A 9 2.04 -12.53 30.85
CA LEU A 9 3.14 -11.68 30.36
C LEU A 9 3.67 -12.15 29.01
N LEU A 10 3.76 -13.46 28.80
CA LEU A 10 4.27 -14.02 27.56
C LEU A 10 3.30 -13.76 26.40
N ILE A 11 2.01 -14.01 26.61
CA ILE A 11 0.95 -13.71 25.63
C ILE A 11 0.94 -12.22 25.29
N GLY A 12 0.99 -11.35 26.31
CA GLY A 12 1.03 -9.90 26.10
C GLY A 12 2.26 -9.47 25.28
N SER A 13 3.45 -9.99 25.60
CA SER A 13 4.68 -9.66 24.87
C SER A 13 4.66 -10.12 23.41
N VAL A 14 4.12 -11.31 23.14
CA VAL A 14 3.97 -11.84 21.79
C VAL A 14 2.98 -10.99 21.01
N TRP A 15 1.84 -10.65 21.59
CA TRP A 15 0.84 -9.81 20.95
C TRP A 15 1.37 -8.41 20.63
N MET A 16 2.07 -7.79 21.59
CA MET A 16 2.75 -6.50 21.37
C MET A 16 3.77 -6.54 20.24
N THR A 17 4.55 -7.63 20.15
CA THR A 17 5.54 -7.81 19.08
C THR A 17 4.86 -7.96 17.72
N ILE A 18 3.75 -8.70 17.65
CA ILE A 18 2.96 -8.85 16.42
C ILE A 18 2.38 -7.51 15.99
N VAL A 19 1.73 -6.77 16.89
CA VAL A 19 1.11 -5.47 16.56
C VAL A 19 2.15 -4.44 16.13
N CYS A 20 3.25 -4.30 16.88
CA CYS A 20 4.33 -3.38 16.51
C CYS A 20 5.01 -3.81 15.21
N GLY A 21 5.25 -5.10 15.01
CA GLY A 21 5.81 -5.64 13.78
C GLY A 21 4.93 -5.35 12.57
N CYS A 22 3.62 -5.56 12.69
CA CYS A 22 2.65 -5.22 11.64
C CYS A 22 2.63 -3.71 11.34
N ALA A 23 2.61 -2.85 12.37
CA ALA A 23 2.64 -1.40 12.19
C ALA A 23 3.93 -0.91 11.50
N VAL A 24 5.08 -1.47 11.87
CA VAL A 24 6.35 -1.15 11.21
C VAL A 24 6.35 -1.63 9.76
N LEU A 25 5.86 -2.83 9.48
CA LEU A 25 5.79 -3.36 8.11
C LEU A 25 4.91 -2.48 7.20
N THR A 26 3.75 -2.02 7.69
CA THR A 26 2.86 -1.16 6.90
C THR A 26 3.40 0.25 6.72
N MET A 27 4.18 0.78 7.67
CA MET A 27 4.77 2.12 7.58
C MET A 27 6.08 2.17 6.79
N VAL A 28 6.94 1.17 6.94
CA VAL A 28 8.29 1.16 6.34
C VAL A 28 8.27 0.57 4.93
N TRP A 29 7.41 -0.43 4.68
CA TRP A 29 7.25 -1.05 3.37
C TRP A 29 5.78 -1.08 2.93
N PRO A 30 5.19 0.11 2.69
CA PRO A 30 3.84 0.17 2.13
C PRO A 30 3.82 -0.55 0.78
N GLY A 31 2.91 -1.50 0.62
CA GLY A 31 2.75 -2.30 -0.60
C GLY A 31 3.20 -3.76 -0.53
N ILE A 32 3.82 -4.24 0.56
CA ILE A 32 4.33 -5.63 0.62
C ILE A 32 3.24 -6.72 0.50
N LEU A 33 1.97 -6.35 0.73
CA LEU A 33 0.81 -7.24 0.63
C LEU A 33 -0.07 -6.95 -0.59
N THR A 34 0.28 -5.96 -1.41
CA THR A 34 -0.48 -5.64 -2.62
C THR A 34 0.11 -6.39 -3.81
N ARG A 35 -0.74 -6.64 -4.80
CA ARG A 35 -0.43 -7.51 -5.93
C ARG A 35 -0.71 -6.80 -7.24
N TRP A 36 -0.03 -7.26 -8.28
CA TRP A 36 -0.36 -6.88 -9.63
C TRP A 36 -1.72 -7.48 -10.03
N GLU A 37 -2.57 -6.65 -10.61
CA GLU A 37 -3.84 -7.02 -11.18
C GLU A 37 -3.84 -6.79 -12.69
N ARG A 38 -4.51 -7.68 -13.41
CA ARG A 38 -4.54 -7.62 -14.87
C ARG A 38 -5.68 -6.70 -15.30
N ALA A 39 -5.36 -5.66 -16.07
CA ALA A 39 -6.37 -4.83 -16.69
C ALA A 39 -7.07 -5.60 -17.84
N PRO A 40 -8.29 -5.17 -18.24
CA PRO A 40 -8.94 -5.66 -19.44
C PRO A 40 -8.01 -5.61 -20.65
N ALA A 41 -8.18 -6.53 -21.59
CA ALA A 41 -7.38 -6.52 -22.80
C ALA A 41 -7.68 -5.24 -23.60
N PRO A 42 -6.65 -4.48 -24.01
CA PRO A 42 -6.87 -3.33 -24.86
C PRO A 42 -7.40 -3.78 -26.24
N PRO A 43 -8.22 -2.94 -26.90
CA PRO A 43 -8.78 -3.25 -28.21
C PRO A 43 -7.71 -3.34 -29.30
N GLU A 44 -6.55 -2.71 -29.09
CA GLU A 44 -5.43 -2.67 -30.03
C GLU A 44 -4.07 -2.78 -29.33
N ALA A 45 -3.02 -2.98 -30.12
CA ALA A 45 -1.64 -3.01 -29.63
C ALA A 45 -1.20 -1.62 -29.15
N LEU A 46 -1.14 -1.47 -27.83
CA LEU A 46 -0.65 -0.26 -27.18
C LEU A 46 0.87 -0.14 -27.32
N THR A 47 1.37 1.09 -27.42
CA THR A 47 2.80 1.42 -27.54
C THR A 47 3.32 2.21 -26.35
N ARG A 48 2.45 2.99 -25.71
CA ARG A 48 2.79 3.86 -24.60
C ARG A 48 1.65 3.93 -23.60
N LEU A 49 2.01 4.05 -22.33
CA LEU A 49 1.12 4.40 -21.24
C LEU A 49 1.49 5.79 -20.71
N ASP A 50 0.48 6.55 -20.32
CA ASP A 50 0.58 7.79 -19.56
C ASP A 50 -0.50 7.77 -18.47
N LEU A 51 -0.35 8.62 -17.44
CA LEU A 51 -1.37 8.83 -16.43
C LEU A 51 -1.91 10.25 -16.54
N GLY A 52 -3.24 10.37 -16.50
CA GLY A 52 -3.94 11.64 -16.44
C GLY A 52 -3.79 12.30 -15.07
N THR A 53 -4.15 13.57 -15.00
CA THR A 53 -4.01 14.37 -13.77
C THR A 53 -4.97 13.93 -12.67
N ALA A 54 -6.07 13.26 -13.02
CA ALA A 54 -7.05 12.72 -12.09
C ALA A 54 -6.95 11.18 -11.96
N GLY A 55 -5.83 10.61 -12.39
CA GLY A 55 -5.50 9.18 -12.27
C GLY A 55 -6.05 8.32 -13.41
N GLU A 56 -6.52 8.92 -14.50
CA GLU A 56 -6.98 8.19 -15.69
C GLU A 56 -5.81 7.44 -16.33
N ILE A 57 -5.98 6.17 -16.69
CA ILE A 57 -4.96 5.42 -17.41
C ILE A 57 -5.13 5.72 -18.88
N LEU A 58 -4.17 6.43 -19.45
CA LEU A 58 -4.15 6.80 -20.86
C LEU A 58 -3.17 5.90 -21.60
N ALA A 59 -3.56 5.45 -22.78
CA ALA A 59 -2.70 4.63 -23.62
C ALA A 59 -2.74 5.11 -25.07
N SER A 60 -1.60 5.02 -25.76
CA SER A 60 -1.51 5.34 -27.18
C SER A 60 -1.19 4.07 -27.99
N ALA A 61 -1.96 3.81 -29.03
CA ALA A 61 -1.72 2.73 -29.99
C ALA A 61 -0.80 3.19 -31.14
N SER A 62 -0.27 2.25 -31.91
CA SER A 62 0.69 2.52 -32.99
C SER A 62 0.10 3.34 -34.15
N ASN A 63 -1.22 3.31 -34.32
CA ASN A 63 -1.96 4.12 -35.31
C ASN A 63 -2.21 5.56 -34.84
N GLY A 64 -1.75 5.94 -33.63
CA GLY A 64 -1.98 7.25 -33.03
C GLY A 64 -3.30 7.35 -32.26
N THR A 65 -4.15 6.32 -32.28
CA THR A 65 -5.39 6.26 -31.50
C THR A 65 -5.06 6.24 -30.01
N ARG A 66 -5.83 6.99 -29.24
CA ARG A 66 -5.71 7.05 -27.78
C ARG A 66 -6.87 6.34 -27.13
N TYR A 67 -6.55 5.63 -26.05
CA TYR A 67 -7.52 4.92 -25.24
C TYR A 67 -7.41 5.37 -23.79
N GLU A 68 -8.56 5.41 -23.13
CA GLU A 68 -8.70 5.64 -21.71
C GLU A 68 -9.23 4.36 -21.06
N PHE A 69 -8.65 4.01 -19.93
CA PHE A 69 -9.12 2.96 -19.05
C PHE A 69 -9.23 3.51 -17.64
N ARG A 70 -10.39 3.28 -17.01
CA ARG A 70 -10.63 3.70 -15.64
C ARG A 70 -10.44 2.50 -14.73
N TYR A 71 -9.39 2.58 -13.94
CA TYR A 71 -9.12 1.70 -12.82
C TYR A 71 -9.48 2.45 -11.54
N GLY A 72 -10.18 1.82 -10.61
CA GLY A 72 -10.51 2.44 -9.33
C GLY A 72 -11.10 1.45 -8.35
N THR A 73 -10.81 1.65 -7.06
CA THR A 73 -11.25 0.80 -5.94
C THR A 73 -12.77 0.75 -5.74
N TYR A 74 -13.51 1.77 -6.22
CA TYR A 74 -14.97 1.88 -6.05
C TYR A 74 -15.77 1.72 -7.33
N GLN A 75 -15.11 1.64 -8.49
CA GLN A 75 -15.76 1.44 -9.78
C GLN A 75 -15.28 0.11 -10.36
N SER A 76 -16.21 -0.73 -10.82
CA SER A 76 -15.83 -1.90 -11.60
C SER A 76 -14.90 -1.45 -12.73
N PRO A 77 -13.78 -2.17 -12.98
CA PRO A 77 -12.87 -1.84 -14.06
C PRO A 77 -13.67 -1.58 -15.34
N SER A 78 -13.50 -0.39 -15.92
CA SER A 78 -14.23 -0.07 -17.16
C SER A 78 -13.60 -0.83 -18.31
N ASP A 79 -14.36 -1.05 -19.38
CA ASP A 79 -13.72 -1.38 -20.65
C ASP A 79 -12.84 -0.21 -21.12
N TRP A 80 -11.90 -0.51 -22.02
CA TRP A 80 -11.12 0.52 -22.70
C TRP A 80 -12.04 1.30 -23.63
N VAL A 81 -11.99 2.62 -23.54
CA VAL A 81 -12.77 3.52 -24.39
C VAL A 81 -11.81 4.37 -25.22
N GLN A 82 -12.10 4.57 -26.49
CA GLN A 82 -11.33 5.48 -27.32
C GLN A 82 -11.55 6.91 -26.82
N ALA A 83 -10.46 7.65 -26.63
CA ALA A 83 -10.49 8.98 -26.03
C ALA A 83 -9.56 9.93 -26.79
N ASP A 84 -10.13 10.95 -27.44
CA ASP A 84 -9.33 11.98 -28.10
C ASP A 84 -8.66 12.93 -27.07
N GLN A 85 -9.33 13.10 -25.93
CA GLN A 85 -8.88 13.86 -24.77
C GLN A 85 -9.20 13.08 -23.49
N PRO A 86 -8.43 13.27 -22.39
CA PRO A 86 -8.76 12.68 -21.11
C PRO A 86 -10.16 13.11 -20.69
N SER A 87 -10.99 12.18 -20.21
CA SER A 87 -12.37 12.47 -19.82
C SER A 87 -12.49 13.50 -18.69
N GLY A 88 -11.39 13.82 -18.01
CA GLY A 88 -11.34 14.70 -16.84
C GLY A 88 -12.12 14.16 -15.65
N SER A 89 -12.61 12.92 -15.76
CA SER A 89 -13.34 12.24 -14.70
C SER A 89 -12.32 11.46 -13.87
N PRO A 90 -12.24 11.71 -12.57
CA PRO A 90 -11.24 11.07 -11.74
C PRO A 90 -11.45 9.55 -11.72
N ALA A 91 -10.40 8.80 -12.08
CA ALA A 91 -10.42 7.35 -11.95
C ALA A 91 -10.10 6.92 -10.51
N ILE A 92 -9.14 7.60 -9.87
CA ILE A 92 -8.67 7.28 -8.51
C ILE A 92 -8.56 8.51 -7.60
N GLY A 93 -8.56 9.75 -8.12
CA GLY A 93 -8.44 10.91 -7.24
C GLY A 93 -8.61 12.29 -7.87
N VAL A 94 -8.56 13.32 -7.03
CA VAL A 94 -8.71 14.74 -7.40
C VAL A 94 -7.42 15.28 -8.02
N GLY A 95 -6.28 14.64 -7.75
CA GLY A 95 -4.99 15.00 -8.32
C GLY A 95 -3.94 13.92 -8.11
N CYS A 96 -3.07 13.73 -9.10
CA CYS A 96 -1.91 12.85 -9.03
C CYS A 96 -0.59 13.64 -9.13
N THR A 97 0.44 13.12 -8.47
CA THR A 97 1.78 13.70 -8.43
C THR A 97 2.84 12.62 -8.61
N PRO A 98 4.00 12.94 -9.25
CA PRO A 98 5.03 11.96 -9.52
C PRO A 98 5.49 11.20 -8.28
N ASP A 99 5.82 9.92 -8.45
CA ASP A 99 6.24 9.09 -7.33
C ASP A 99 7.53 9.59 -6.64
N GLY A 100 7.50 9.63 -5.30
CA GLY A 100 8.63 9.94 -4.45
C GLY A 100 9.44 8.72 -4.00
N GLY A 101 9.14 7.51 -4.49
CA GLY A 101 9.94 6.30 -4.27
C GLY A 101 9.77 5.64 -2.92
N LYS A 102 8.61 5.80 -2.28
CA LYS A 102 8.35 5.30 -0.91
C LYS A 102 7.76 3.88 -0.86
N TYR A 103 7.26 3.38 -2.00
CA TYR A 103 6.53 2.11 -2.06
C TYR A 103 7.43 0.96 -2.47
N LEU A 104 7.28 -0.17 -1.78
CA LEU A 104 7.95 -1.41 -2.17
C LEU A 104 7.06 -2.18 -3.13
N VAL A 105 7.24 -1.91 -4.43
CA VAL A 105 6.48 -2.59 -5.49
C VAL A 105 7.26 -3.79 -6.00
N LEU A 106 6.69 -4.98 -5.84
CA LEU A 106 7.26 -6.22 -6.38
C LEU A 106 7.33 -6.17 -7.91
N PRO A 107 8.26 -6.90 -8.57
CA PRO A 107 8.36 -6.92 -10.02
C PRO A 107 7.02 -7.31 -10.69
N PRO A 108 6.65 -6.68 -11.81
CA PRO A 108 5.47 -7.09 -12.59
C PRO A 108 5.66 -8.50 -13.16
N PRO A 109 4.57 -9.17 -13.58
CA PRO A 109 4.60 -10.57 -14.05
C PRO A 109 5.29 -10.78 -15.42
N GLY A 110 6.00 -9.77 -15.94
CA GLY A 110 6.74 -9.83 -17.18
C GLY A 110 7.61 -8.59 -17.38
N LYS A 111 8.33 -8.56 -18.50
CA LYS A 111 9.16 -7.40 -18.88
C LYS A 111 8.28 -6.25 -19.35
N ALA A 112 8.38 -5.11 -18.67
CA ALA A 112 7.66 -3.90 -19.01
C ALA A 112 8.36 -3.15 -20.15
N THR A 113 7.60 -2.74 -21.16
CA THR A 113 8.01 -1.81 -22.22
C THR A 113 7.71 -0.36 -21.84
N SER A 114 6.65 -0.15 -21.05
CA SER A 114 6.27 1.15 -20.47
C SER A 114 5.86 0.96 -19.01
N ARG A 115 6.24 1.91 -18.15
CA ARG A 115 5.85 1.93 -16.74
C ARG A 115 5.62 3.36 -16.29
N VAL A 116 4.47 3.60 -15.68
CA VAL A 116 4.09 4.91 -15.11
C VAL A 116 3.77 4.70 -13.63
N ARG A 117 4.14 5.66 -12.79
CA ARG A 117 3.99 5.59 -11.33
C ARG A 117 3.63 6.95 -10.78
N GLU A 118 2.52 7.02 -10.07
CA GLU A 118 2.01 8.28 -9.55
C GLU A 118 1.40 8.06 -8.15
N ASN A 119 1.48 9.11 -7.33
CA ASN A 119 0.77 9.21 -6.07
C ASN A 119 -0.47 10.08 -6.25
N CYS A 120 -1.64 9.47 -6.17
CA CYS A 120 -2.93 10.12 -6.33
C CYS A 120 -3.57 10.37 -4.97
N ILE A 121 -4.34 11.46 -4.85
CA ILE A 121 -5.05 11.80 -3.61
C ILE A 121 -6.53 11.95 -3.94
N ASN A 122 -7.40 11.32 -3.15
CA ASN A 122 -8.83 11.60 -3.15
C ASN A 122 -9.23 12.31 -1.85
N MET A 123 -10.53 12.49 -1.63
CA MET A 123 -11.03 13.25 -0.48
C MET A 123 -10.79 12.54 0.88
N GLU A 124 -10.58 11.23 0.89
CA GLU A 124 -10.54 10.38 2.10
C GLU A 124 -9.23 9.59 2.27
N SER A 125 -8.47 9.41 1.20
CA SER A 125 -7.28 8.56 1.14
C SER A 125 -6.29 9.03 0.06
N ALA A 126 -5.07 8.52 0.17
CA ALA A 126 -4.03 8.67 -0.84
C ALA A 126 -3.68 7.29 -1.41
N TYR A 127 -3.34 7.22 -2.69
CA TYR A 127 -3.08 5.98 -3.40
C TYR A 127 -1.74 6.08 -4.11
N HIS A 128 -1.01 4.99 -4.12
CA HIS A 128 0.05 4.79 -5.09
C HIS A 128 -0.46 3.89 -6.20
N LEU A 129 -0.41 4.39 -7.43
CA LEU A 129 -0.76 3.62 -8.62
C LEU A 129 0.49 3.44 -9.47
N GLU A 130 0.77 2.19 -9.80
CA GLU A 130 1.67 1.85 -10.89
C GLU A 130 0.94 1.13 -12.00
N VAL A 131 1.27 1.47 -13.25
CA VAL A 131 0.72 0.82 -14.43
C VAL A 131 1.86 0.43 -15.35
N VAL A 132 1.84 -0.81 -15.82
CA VAL A 132 2.84 -1.35 -16.75
C VAL A 132 2.18 -1.89 -18.00
N LEU A 133 2.82 -1.63 -19.14
CA LEU A 133 2.58 -2.30 -20.40
C LEU A 133 3.71 -3.32 -20.58
N LEU A 134 3.36 -4.58 -20.75
CA LEU A 134 4.32 -5.65 -20.97
C LEU A 134 4.65 -5.83 -22.45
N GLU A 135 5.78 -6.48 -22.76
CA GLU A 135 6.17 -6.81 -24.16
C GLU A 135 5.10 -7.63 -24.91
N ASN A 136 4.27 -8.39 -24.20
CA ASN A 136 3.16 -9.16 -24.77
C ASN A 136 1.87 -8.32 -24.97
N GLY A 137 1.93 -7.00 -24.82
CA GLY A 137 0.81 -6.07 -25.00
C GLY A 137 -0.20 -6.06 -23.85
N LYS A 138 0.01 -6.85 -22.78
CA LYS A 138 -0.90 -6.87 -21.62
C LYS A 138 -0.59 -5.69 -20.70
N VAL A 139 -1.64 -5.10 -20.17
CA VAL A 139 -1.56 -4.05 -19.14
C VAL A 139 -1.80 -4.65 -17.76
N TRP A 140 -0.96 -4.29 -16.81
CA TRP A 140 -1.11 -4.65 -15.40
C TRP A 140 -1.05 -3.39 -14.54
N THR A 141 -1.86 -3.38 -13.50
CA THR A 141 -1.94 -2.31 -12.51
C THR A 141 -1.48 -2.85 -11.16
N TRP A 142 -0.86 -2.00 -10.37
CA TRP A 142 -0.55 -2.25 -8.98
C TRP A 142 -1.00 -1.04 -8.20
N GLU A 143 -1.74 -1.26 -7.12
CA GLU A 143 -2.28 -0.19 -6.31
C GLU A 143 -1.98 -0.44 -4.84
N HIS A 144 -1.69 0.64 -4.12
CA HIS A 144 -1.70 0.64 -2.67
C HIS A 144 -2.45 1.86 -2.13
N GLU A 145 -3.55 1.58 -1.45
CA GLU A 145 -4.34 2.58 -0.76
C GLU A 145 -3.78 2.87 0.63
N ARG A 146 -3.70 4.16 0.96
CA ARG A 146 -3.30 4.70 2.26
C ARG A 146 -4.43 5.56 2.79
N TYR A 147 -5.24 4.98 3.67
CA TYR A 147 -6.28 5.73 4.39
C TYR A 147 -5.65 6.73 5.36
N ALA A 148 -6.08 7.99 5.32
CA ALA A 148 -5.62 9.02 6.25
C ALA A 148 -5.86 8.61 7.72
N TYR A 149 -6.96 7.91 7.98
CA TYR A 149 -7.28 7.38 9.30
C TYR A 149 -6.37 6.23 9.75
N ALA A 150 -5.89 5.39 8.84
CA ALA A 150 -5.04 4.25 9.19
C ALA A 150 -3.71 4.71 9.81
N GLU A 151 -3.14 5.82 9.33
CA GLU A 151 -1.95 6.43 9.92
C GLU A 151 -2.21 6.95 11.34
N LEU A 152 -3.35 7.61 11.56
CA LEU A 152 -3.74 8.11 12.87
C LEU A 152 -3.98 6.96 13.86
N PHE A 153 -4.65 5.90 13.42
CA PHE A 153 -4.87 4.68 14.22
C PHE A 153 -3.55 3.96 14.52
N ASN A 154 -2.65 3.82 13.53
CA ASN A 154 -1.34 3.21 13.75
C ASN A 154 -0.51 4.03 14.76
N LEU A 155 -0.55 5.37 14.69
CA LEU A 155 0.09 6.24 15.66
C LEU A 155 -0.50 6.03 17.07
N CYS A 156 -1.82 5.94 17.20
CA CYS A 156 -2.48 5.63 18.47
C CYS A 156 -2.09 4.25 19.01
N PHE A 157 -2.02 3.21 18.16
CA PHE A 157 -1.56 1.88 18.57
C PHE A 157 -0.10 1.89 19.03
N LEU A 158 0.79 2.61 18.34
CA LEU A 158 2.19 2.78 18.76
C LEU A 158 2.31 3.53 20.09
N LEU A 159 1.48 4.56 20.30
CA LEU A 159 1.46 5.29 21.57
C LEU A 159 0.96 4.40 22.72
N ILE A 160 -0.14 3.66 22.52
CA ILE A 160 -0.64 2.69 23.50
C ILE A 160 0.41 1.62 23.78
N ALA A 161 1.11 1.15 22.74
CA ALA A 161 2.19 0.19 22.87
C ALA A 161 3.34 0.71 23.75
N PHE A 162 3.74 1.96 23.56
CA PHE A 162 4.75 2.61 24.39
C PHE A 162 4.29 2.79 25.83
N VAL A 163 3.07 3.31 26.02
CA VAL A 163 2.50 3.63 27.34
C VAL A 163 2.27 2.37 28.16
N LEU A 164 1.86 1.26 27.55
CA LEU A 164 1.63 0.00 28.27
C LEU A 164 2.91 -0.85 28.33
N GLY A 165 3.67 -0.94 27.25
CA GLY A 165 4.85 -1.80 27.15
C GLY A 165 5.99 -1.40 28.08
N ILE A 166 6.27 -0.09 28.22
CA ILE A 166 7.37 0.38 29.08
C ILE A 166 7.11 0.06 30.56
N PRO A 167 5.95 0.37 31.17
CA PRO A 167 5.67 0.00 32.55
C PRO A 167 5.74 -1.51 32.81
N PHE A 168 5.23 -2.34 31.89
CA PHE A 168 5.32 -3.80 32.02
C PHE A 168 6.78 -4.29 31.99
N PHE A 169 7.60 -3.73 31.10
CA PHE A 169 9.03 -4.06 31.03
C PHE A 169 9.80 -3.63 32.28
N VAL A 170 9.55 -2.40 32.77
CA VAL A 170 10.15 -1.89 34.01
C VAL A 170 9.73 -2.75 35.20
N MET A 171 8.46 -3.10 35.32
CA MET A 171 7.96 -3.98 36.38
C MET A 171 8.63 -5.36 36.33
N TRP A 172 8.78 -5.95 35.13
CA TRP A 172 9.47 -7.23 34.95
C TRP A 172 10.94 -7.16 35.37
N LEU A 173 11.66 -6.10 35.00
CA LEU A 173 13.04 -5.84 35.43
C LEU A 173 13.15 -5.76 36.95
N VAL A 174 12.27 -5.00 37.61
CA VAL A 174 12.24 -4.89 39.08
C VAL A 174 12.00 -6.24 39.74
N LEU A 175 11.08 -7.04 39.20
CA LEU A 175 10.80 -8.40 39.70
C LEU A 175 12.01 -9.33 39.53
N LYS A 176 12.69 -9.29 38.38
CA LYS A 176 13.92 -10.07 38.12
C LYS A 176 15.06 -9.69 39.08
N VAL A 177 15.28 -8.39 39.31
CA VAL A 177 16.31 -7.89 40.25
C VAL A 177 16.00 -8.36 41.68
N LYS A 178 14.74 -8.27 42.11
CA LYS A 178 14.32 -8.75 43.44
C LYS A 178 14.48 -10.26 43.60
N GLN A 179 14.18 -11.07 42.58
CA GLN A 179 14.41 -12.52 42.63
C GLN A 179 15.90 -12.86 42.75
N LYS A 180 16.78 -12.18 42.01
CA LYS A 180 18.23 -12.42 42.08
C LYS A 180 18.80 -12.12 43.47
N LYS A 181 18.26 -11.11 44.18
CA LYS A 181 18.66 -10.77 45.55
C LYS A 181 18.18 -11.78 46.62
N ARG A 182 17.09 -12.50 46.38
CA ARG A 182 16.56 -13.50 47.34
C ARG A 182 17.24 -14.88 47.23
N ASN A 183 17.90 -15.15 46.12
CA ASN A 183 18.59 -16.43 45.86
C ASN A 183 20.11 -16.34 46.10
N LYS A 184 20.61 -15.19 46.58
CA LYS A 184 21.94 -15.02 47.13
C LYS A 184 21.82 -14.97 48.64
#